data_AF-A0A1M5VKT7-F1
#
_entry.id   AF-A0A1M5VKT7-F1
#
_cell.length_a   1.000
_cell.length_b   1.000
_cell.length_c   1.000
_cell.angle_alpha   90.00
_cell.angle_beta   90.00
_cell.angle_gamma   90.00
#
_symmetry.space_group_name_H-M   'P 1'
#
loop_
_entity.id
_entity.type
_entity.pdbx_description
1 polymer ?
#
loop_
_entity_poly.entity_id
_entity_poly.type
_entity_poly.pdbx_seq_one_letter_code
_entity_poly.pdbx_strand_id
1 'polypeptide(L)'
;MSTIKIEPNLLISISIEECLNYTPFEKLENSIKYHVKSLIKKVNRSKYKNLSKDEKLQYFLTQLLLRTSSNPNWANLKDSEQLDQRYLYTVIKKYMLIYIPELL
;
A
#
# COMPACT_ATOMS: atom_id res chain seq x y z
N MET A 1 -13.04 16.34 -0.72
CA MET A 1 -11.89 15.51 -0.33
C MET A 1 -12.37 14.09 -0.05
N SER A 2 -12.14 13.15 -0.94
CA SER A 2 -12.46 11.73 -0.69
C SER A 2 -11.45 11.14 0.30
N THR A 3 -11.94 10.76 1.47
CA THR A 3 -11.18 10.19 2.59
C THR A 3 -10.69 8.80 2.22
N ILE A 4 -9.38 8.56 2.30
CA ILE A 4 -8.83 7.20 2.18
C ILE A 4 -9.27 6.39 3.39
N LYS A 5 -9.88 5.24 3.16
CA LYS A 5 -10.28 4.29 4.20
C LYS A 5 -9.20 3.22 4.35
N ILE A 6 -9.12 2.64 5.55
CA ILE A 6 -8.22 1.51 5.84
C ILE A 6 -9.04 0.23 5.69
N GLU A 7 -8.81 -0.52 4.63
CA GLU A 7 -9.64 -1.67 4.23
C GLU A 7 -8.79 -2.89 3.86
N PRO A 8 -8.19 -3.63 4.81
CA PRO A 8 -7.35 -4.79 4.49
C PRO A 8 -8.03 -5.81 3.58
N ASN A 9 -9.34 -6.00 3.70
CA ASN A 9 -10.10 -6.90 2.84
C ASN A 9 -10.09 -6.47 1.37
N LEU A 10 -10.13 -5.15 1.09
CA LEU A 10 -9.96 -4.64 -0.27
C LEU A 10 -8.58 -5.02 -0.81
N LEU A 11 -7.53 -4.84 0.00
CA LEU A 11 -6.16 -5.23 -0.37
C LEU A 11 -6.07 -6.73 -0.66
N ILE A 12 -6.65 -7.57 0.18
CA ILE A 12 -6.63 -9.03 0.02
C ILE A 12 -7.42 -9.44 -1.24
N SER A 13 -8.53 -8.77 -1.56
CA SER A 13 -9.39 -9.10 -2.70
C SER A 13 -8.78 -8.80 -4.08
N ILE A 14 -7.78 -7.92 -4.18
CA ILE A 14 -7.12 -7.57 -5.44
C ILE A 14 -6.36 -8.79 -5.97
N SER A 15 -6.55 -9.18 -7.24
CA SER A 15 -5.86 -10.35 -7.78
C SER A 15 -4.39 -10.06 -8.08
N ILE A 16 -3.57 -11.11 -8.18
CA ILE A 16 -2.18 -10.97 -8.66
C ILE A 16 -2.17 -10.43 -10.10
N GLU A 17 -3.11 -10.88 -10.94
CA GLU A 17 -3.27 -10.41 -12.31
C GLU A 17 -3.49 -8.89 -12.37
N GLU A 18 -4.34 -8.34 -11.49
CA GLU A 18 -4.56 -6.90 -11.39
C GLU A 18 -3.28 -6.17 -10.97
N CYS A 19 -2.48 -6.74 -10.05
CA CYS A 19 -1.17 -6.21 -9.68
C CYS A 19 -0.15 -6.21 -10.83
N LEU A 20 -0.35 -7.00 -11.88
CA LEU A 20 0.55 -7.09 -13.03
C LEU A 20 0.05 -6.24 -14.22
N ASN A 21 -1.25 -6.01 -14.34
CA ASN A 21 -1.89 -5.43 -15.52
C ASN A 21 -2.47 -4.01 -15.32
N TYR A 22 -2.08 -3.28 -14.27
CA TYR A 22 -2.49 -1.88 -14.08
C TYR A 22 -1.58 -0.90 -14.83
N THR A 23 -2.10 0.30 -15.13
CA THR A 23 -1.31 1.40 -15.74
C THR A 23 -0.30 1.99 -14.74
N PRO A 24 1.02 1.88 -14.96
CA PRO A 24 2.00 2.36 -13.99
C PRO A 24 2.20 3.88 -14.04
N PHE A 25 2.21 4.52 -12.86
CA PHE A 25 2.64 5.91 -12.69
C PHE A 25 3.95 5.95 -11.88
N GLU A 26 5.08 6.05 -12.58
CA GLU A 26 6.42 5.83 -12.04
C GLU A 26 6.72 6.62 -10.76
N LYS A 27 6.38 7.91 -10.70
CA LYS A 27 6.65 8.75 -9.52
C LYS A 27 5.88 8.29 -8.27
N LEU A 28 4.61 7.95 -8.43
CA LEU A 28 3.77 7.41 -7.35
C LEU A 28 4.27 6.02 -6.95
N GLU A 29 4.56 5.18 -7.94
CA GLU A 29 5.01 3.81 -7.76
C GLU A 29 6.33 3.74 -6.98
N ASN A 30 7.30 4.56 -7.36
CA ASN A 30 8.58 4.69 -6.65
C ASN A 30 8.40 5.15 -5.20
N SER A 31 7.46 6.07 -4.95
CA SER A 31 7.17 6.52 -3.59
C SER A 31 6.57 5.40 -2.74
N ILE A 32 5.60 4.65 -3.27
CA ILE A 32 4.97 3.52 -2.59
C ILE A 32 6.01 2.43 -2.31
N LYS A 33 6.81 2.05 -3.31
CA LYS A 33 7.92 1.10 -3.20
C LYS A 33 8.89 1.48 -2.08
N TYR A 34 9.29 2.75 -2.03
CA TYR A 34 10.18 3.25 -0.99
C TYR A 34 9.55 3.12 0.40
N HIS A 35 8.29 3.50 0.56
CA HIS A 35 7.59 3.40 1.84
C HIS A 35 7.37 1.95 2.29
N VAL A 36 7.03 1.04 1.38
CA VAL A 36 6.92 -0.40 1.64
C VAL A 36 8.24 -0.93 2.21
N LYS A 37 9.35 -0.72 1.49
CA LYS A 37 10.68 -1.13 1.97
C LYS A 37 11.04 -0.53 3.33
N SER A 38 10.71 0.73 3.54
CA SER A 38 10.96 1.41 4.82
C SER A 38 10.12 0.82 5.97
N LEU A 39 8.88 0.41 5.71
CA LEU A 39 7.98 -0.12 6.73
C LEU A 39 8.27 -1.57 7.08
N ILE A 40 8.74 -2.38 6.14
CA ILE A 40 9.20 -3.76 6.39
C ILE A 40 10.27 -3.78 7.48
N LYS A 41 11.25 -2.87 7.38
CA LYS A 41 12.30 -2.70 8.39
C LYS A 41 11.75 -2.31 9.77
N LYS A 42 10.55 -1.73 9.85
CA LYS A 42 9.90 -1.36 11.12
C LYS A 42 9.08 -2.51 11.68
N VAL A 43 8.28 -3.19 10.85
CA VAL A 43 7.43 -4.32 11.27
C VAL A 43 8.26 -5.52 11.70
N ASN A 44 9.45 -5.70 11.15
CA ASN A 44 10.38 -6.76 11.58
C ASN A 44 11.12 -6.45 12.89
N ARG A 45 10.86 -5.31 13.55
CA ARG A 45 11.45 -4.98 14.86
C ARG A 45 10.73 -5.72 15.99
N SER A 46 11.46 -6.01 17.07
CA SER A 46 10.96 -6.73 18.25
C SER A 46 9.64 -6.18 18.81
N LYS A 47 9.42 -4.86 18.74
CA LYS A 47 8.20 -4.18 19.19
C LYS A 47 6.91 -4.73 18.56
N TYR A 48 6.98 -5.28 17.35
CA TYR A 48 5.81 -5.81 16.63
C TYR A 48 5.80 -7.33 16.57
N LYS A 49 6.74 -8.02 17.23
CA LYS A 49 6.90 -9.48 17.15
C LYS A 49 5.62 -10.21 17.57
N ASN A 50 4.99 -9.72 18.65
CA ASN A 50 3.81 -10.34 19.27
C ASN A 50 2.48 -10.02 18.58
N LEU A 51 2.47 -9.10 17.60
CA LEU A 51 1.26 -8.84 16.84
C LEU A 51 0.93 -10.02 15.93
N SER A 52 -0.35 -10.35 15.84
CA SER A 52 -0.89 -11.27 14.85
C SER A 52 -0.62 -10.77 13.42
N LYS A 53 -0.79 -11.66 12.44
CA LYS A 53 -0.64 -11.30 11.02
C LYS A 53 -1.60 -10.17 10.64
N ASP A 54 -2.86 -10.26 11.08
CA ASP A 54 -3.90 -9.26 10.76
C ASP A 54 -3.60 -7.90 11.39
N GLU A 55 -3.13 -7.87 12.65
CA GLU A 55 -2.71 -6.62 13.30
C GLU A 55 -1.49 -6.01 12.60
N LYS A 56 -0.53 -6.83 12.17
CA LYS A 56 0.63 -6.35 11.40
C LYS A 56 0.19 -5.79 10.05
N LEU A 57 -0.73 -6.46 9.35
CA LEU A 57 -1.27 -6.00 8.09
C LEU A 57 -2.04 -4.68 8.23
N GLN A 58 -2.93 -4.59 9.23
CA GLN A 58 -3.68 -3.38 9.57
C GLN A 58 -2.73 -2.22 9.87
N TYR A 59 -1.71 -2.44 10.70
CA TYR A 59 -0.72 -1.43 11.04
C TYR A 59 0.08 -1.00 9.80
N PHE A 60 0.58 -1.96 9.02
CA PHE A 60 1.38 -1.72 7.83
C PHE A 60 0.62 -0.89 6.81
N LEU A 61 -0.61 -1.29 6.51
CA LEU A 61 -1.50 -0.60 5.58
C LEU A 61 -1.82 0.81 6.09
N THR A 62 -2.16 0.97 7.38
CA THR A 62 -2.42 2.27 7.99
C THR A 62 -1.25 3.24 7.80
N GLN A 63 -0.02 2.78 8.10
CA GLN A 63 1.18 3.59 7.96
C GLN A 63 1.49 3.97 6.51
N LEU A 64 1.23 3.07 5.55
CA LEU A 64 1.37 3.38 4.13
C LEU A 64 0.36 4.43 3.70
N LEU A 65 -0.92 4.23 4.02
CA LEU A 65 -1.98 5.14 3.58
C LEU A 65 -1.84 6.53 4.18
N LEU A 66 -1.37 6.67 5.41
CA LEU A 66 -1.04 7.98 6.01
C LEU A 66 0.10 8.70 5.27
N ARG A 67 1.09 7.97 4.77
CA ARG A 67 2.21 8.55 4.00
C ARG A 67 1.78 8.89 2.58
N THR A 68 0.97 8.04 1.96
CA THR A 68 0.50 8.27 0.60
C THR A 68 -0.57 9.36 0.54
N SER A 69 -1.42 9.50 1.56
CA SER A 69 -2.43 10.56 1.62
C SER A 69 -1.83 11.96 1.64
N SER A 70 -0.62 12.11 2.18
CA SER A 70 0.15 13.35 2.22
C SER A 70 1.11 13.50 1.03
N ASN A 71 1.12 12.56 0.08
CA ASN A 71 2.01 12.58 -1.06
C ASN A 71 1.42 13.44 -2.21
N PRO A 72 2.15 14.45 -2.73
CA PRO A 72 1.65 15.31 -3.79
C PRO A 72 1.43 14.58 -5.11
N ASN A 73 2.22 13.53 -5.42
CA ASN A 73 2.01 12.74 -6.63
C ASN A 73 0.68 12.00 -6.57
N TRP A 74 0.30 11.46 -5.41
CA TRP A 74 -1.00 10.82 -5.24
C TRP A 74 -2.13 11.84 -5.38
N ALA A 75 -2.03 13.00 -4.70
CA ALA A 75 -3.04 14.04 -4.79
C ALA A 75 -3.30 14.49 -6.23
N ASN A 76 -2.25 14.75 -7.00
CA ASN A 76 -2.36 15.19 -8.39
C ASN A 76 -2.95 14.11 -9.30
N LEU A 77 -2.41 12.88 -9.23
CA LEU A 77 -2.82 11.78 -10.10
C LEU A 77 -4.25 11.30 -9.79
N LYS A 78 -4.65 11.34 -8.53
CA LYS A 78 -6.01 11.00 -8.12
C LYS A 78 -7.05 11.83 -8.88
N ASP A 79 -6.82 13.12 -9.01
CA ASP A 79 -7.76 14.02 -9.68
C ASP A 79 -7.57 14.01 -11.20
N SER A 80 -6.32 14.01 -11.70
CA SER A 80 -6.05 14.09 -13.15
C SER A 80 -6.34 12.79 -13.89
N GLU A 81 -6.04 11.65 -13.29
CA GLU A 81 -6.19 10.31 -13.89
C GLU A 81 -7.38 9.54 -13.30
N GLN A 82 -8.20 10.20 -12.47
CA GLN A 82 -9.36 9.61 -11.80
C GLN A 82 -9.04 8.33 -11.01
N LEU A 83 -7.84 8.28 -10.39
CA LEU A 83 -7.42 7.10 -9.64
C LEU A 83 -8.22 6.96 -8.35
N ASP A 84 -8.64 5.74 -8.07
CA ASP A 84 -9.39 5.39 -6.88
C ASP A 84 -8.51 4.68 -5.84
N GLN A 85 -9.12 4.37 -4.70
CA GLN A 85 -8.43 3.65 -3.64
C GLN A 85 -8.02 2.23 -4.06
N ARG A 86 -8.77 1.59 -4.97
CA ARG A 86 -8.44 0.26 -5.47
C ARG A 86 -7.12 0.30 -6.25
N TYR A 87 -6.95 1.28 -7.15
CA TYR A 87 -5.67 1.51 -7.84
C TYR A 87 -4.51 1.64 -6.84
N LEU A 88 -4.67 2.48 -5.83
CA LEU A 88 -3.63 2.68 -4.80
C LEU A 88 -3.27 1.35 -4.11
N TYR A 89 -4.29 0.57 -3.77
CA TYR A 89 -4.12 -0.73 -3.12
C TYR A 89 -3.47 -1.75 -4.06
N THR A 90 -3.74 -1.70 -5.37
CA THR A 90 -3.10 -2.55 -6.37
C THR A 90 -1.59 -2.32 -6.40
N VAL A 91 -1.15 -1.06 -6.38
CA VAL A 91 0.27 -0.71 -6.34
C VAL A 91 0.91 -1.13 -5.00
N ILE A 92 0.21 -0.91 -3.88
CA ILE A 92 0.69 -1.35 -2.56
C ILE A 92 0.85 -2.87 -2.53
N LYS A 93 -0.17 -3.62 -2.96
CA LYS A 93 -0.17 -5.08 -2.95
C LYS A 93 0.95 -5.66 -3.81
N LYS A 94 1.18 -5.11 -5.01
CA LYS A 94 2.32 -5.49 -5.86
C LYS A 94 3.63 -5.47 -5.07
N TYR A 95 3.92 -4.39 -4.35
CA TYR A 95 5.16 -4.29 -3.60
C TYR A 95 5.19 -5.09 -2.31
N MET A 96 4.03 -5.36 -1.70
CA MET A 96 3.94 -6.31 -0.60
C MET A 96 4.25 -7.74 -1.08
N LEU A 97 3.68 -8.18 -2.21
CA LEU A 97 3.99 -9.48 -2.81
C LEU A 97 5.49 -9.65 -3.09
N ILE A 98 6.16 -8.58 -3.56
CA ILE A 98 7.59 -8.63 -3.88
C ILE A 98 8.48 -8.66 -2.64
N TYR A 99 8.13 -7.91 -1.57
CA TYR A 99 9.07 -7.66 -0.47
C TYR A 99 8.66 -8.25 0.89
N ILE A 100 7.38 -8.55 1.10
CA ILE A 100 6.84 -9.06 2.36
C ILE A 100 5.55 -9.90 2.14
N PRO A 101 5.59 -10.95 1.28
CA PRO A 101 4.42 -11.75 0.94
C PRO A 101 3.78 -12.44 2.16
N GLU A 102 4.54 -12.69 3.23
CA GLU A 102 4.06 -13.34 4.45
C GLU A 102 2.99 -12.53 5.22
N LEU A 103 2.85 -11.23 4.94
CA LEU A 103 1.81 -10.37 5.51
C LEU A 103 0.50 -10.38 4.71
N LEU A 104 0.47 -10.97 3.52
CA LEU A 104 -0.73 -11.13 2.69
C LEU A 104 -1.33 -12.51 2.94
#